data_AF-A0A8I2CZM8-F1
#
_entry.id   AF-A0A8I2CZM8-F1
#
_cell.length_a   1.000
_cell.length_b   1.000
_cell.length_c   1.000
_cell.angle_alpha   90.00
_cell.angle_beta   90.00
_cell.angle_gamma   90.00
#
_symmetry.space_group_name_H-M   'P 1'
#
loop_
_entity.id
_entity.type
_entity.pdbx_description
1 polymer ?
#
loop_
_entity_poly.entity_id
_entity_poly.type
_entity_poly.pdbx_seq_one_letter_code
_entity_poly.pdbx_strand_id
1 'polypeptide(L)'
;MMTIACLVAAALAGALAMTPFPVFGQSRYEGSVWKGTITFTYREAGGDKSTSSRNQIDREEQWSLSNRFTLILNVCGNSLEQAYVKNAFVDYTHTWKNKEIWPKAVCLDTKEVKKPGFRTSEEGSMSAVLHPNLVGSKADAALAVSLQPSGGIRYTISAGLGLDAPMALLVGSSQSKQYDPCENTTVSHTLEYTAGLDNARQKCSNDGKTCHSLVPAGETAFPMTFSHAGTSTGPCIAGKMTIPVKKMGAMILSSLASQMEEMARQMPEEIRSQMMGEIKKIEKESSKEISQKSGSTDTKGKTTAALDVVWSLRKNDPCDAVLDQLRQELSMVQAYADTSLLSKARREGWTGEQYDNAVFENGKAQYASGWWKNRSSRGKQGNPGKPSDGDHNKHIDMALNNERCEIVGQEEKQKALRQDCMPQIIYESILEHEKTHAKQCMSKDTAAEFASRTPDSFRKFEQAAYCVGAKKLMKWAEGVCKGSDVKPLREMYEQFCPK
;
A
#
# COMPACT_ATOMS: atom_id res chain seq x y z
N MET A 1 15.64 18.63 -19.97
CA MET A 1 16.47 17.48 -20.35
C MET A 1 17.80 17.57 -19.61
N MET A 2 17.89 16.88 -18.47
CA MET A 2 19.13 16.68 -17.70
C MET A 2 19.35 15.17 -17.67
N THR A 3 20.38 14.77 -18.41
CA THR A 3 21.05 13.46 -18.50
C THR A 3 21.06 12.71 -17.15
N ILE A 4 20.46 11.53 -17.06
CA ILE A 4 21.08 10.21 -17.35
C ILE A 4 22.58 10.21 -17.00
N ALA A 5 22.92 10.37 -15.72
CA ALA A 5 24.29 10.17 -15.23
C ALA A 5 24.34 10.02 -13.69
N CYS A 6 23.76 8.95 -13.15
CA CYS A 6 24.26 8.31 -11.91
C CYS A 6 23.73 6.88 -11.78
N LEU A 7 23.54 6.22 -12.93
CA LEU A 7 22.91 4.92 -13.15
C LEU A 7 23.85 3.73 -12.86
N VAL A 8 24.84 3.88 -11.96
CA VAL A 8 25.88 2.83 -11.77
C VAL A 8 26.09 2.40 -10.30
N ALA A 9 25.66 3.16 -9.29
CA ALA A 9 25.85 2.75 -7.89
C ALA A 9 24.63 2.02 -7.26
N ALA A 10 23.43 2.16 -7.82
CA ALA A 10 22.20 1.60 -7.25
C ALA A 10 21.90 0.14 -7.68
N ALA A 11 22.62 -0.39 -8.67
CA ALA A 11 22.41 -1.76 -9.18
C ALA A 11 22.87 -2.87 -8.21
N LEU A 12 23.64 -2.53 -7.16
CA LEU A 12 24.10 -3.49 -6.14
C LEU A 12 23.18 -3.58 -4.91
N ALA A 13 22.26 -2.62 -4.69
CA ALA A 13 21.29 -2.70 -3.60
C ALA A 13 20.04 -3.54 -3.96
N GLY A 14 19.77 -3.76 -5.25
CA GLY A 14 18.63 -4.54 -5.73
C GLY A 14 18.92 -6.03 -5.97
N ALA A 15 20.17 -6.49 -5.83
CA ALA A 15 20.58 -7.83 -6.27
C ALA A 15 21.33 -8.68 -5.23
N LEU A 16 21.49 -8.21 -3.98
CA LEU A 16 21.83 -9.10 -2.87
C LEU A 16 20.55 -9.68 -2.29
N ALA A 17 20.04 -10.63 -3.08
CA ALA A 17 19.31 -11.81 -2.66
C ALA A 17 19.12 -11.94 -1.14
N MET A 18 17.92 -11.61 -0.69
CA MET A 18 17.27 -12.29 0.43
C MET A 18 17.17 -13.78 0.08
N THR A 19 18.28 -14.50 0.24
CA THR A 19 18.29 -15.95 0.27
C THR A 19 17.80 -16.36 1.66
N PRO A 20 16.80 -17.25 1.76
CA PRO A 20 16.33 -17.72 3.06
C PRO A 20 17.40 -18.68 3.61
N PHE A 21 18.28 -18.19 4.46
CA PHE A 21 19.16 -19.06 5.27
C PHE A 21 18.42 -19.53 6.53
N PRO A 22 18.68 -20.78 6.97
CA PRO A 22 17.76 -21.54 7.79
C PRO A 22 17.68 -21.00 9.21
N VAL A 23 16.45 -20.78 9.66
CA VAL A 23 16.11 -20.46 11.05
C VAL A 23 16.40 -21.69 11.92
N PHE A 24 17.61 -21.76 12.48
CA PHE A 24 17.91 -22.68 13.57
C PHE A 24 17.33 -22.13 14.87
N GLY A 25 16.23 -22.73 15.31
CA GLY A 25 15.60 -22.43 16.60
C GLY A 25 14.09 -22.42 16.51
N GLN A 26 13.47 -23.60 16.42
CA GLN A 26 12.04 -23.77 16.67
C GLN A 26 11.69 -23.25 18.07
N SER A 27 11.20 -22.01 18.14
CA SER A 27 10.33 -21.57 19.23
C SER A 27 9.15 -20.84 18.60
N ARG A 28 7.95 -21.22 19.03
CA ARG A 28 6.62 -20.85 18.50
C ARG A 28 6.53 -19.36 18.09
N TYR A 29 6.68 -19.07 16.80
CA TYR A 29 6.52 -17.71 16.25
C TYR A 29 5.84 -17.77 14.88
N GLU A 30 4.63 -18.33 14.84
CA GLU A 30 3.64 -17.98 13.82
C GLU A 30 2.60 -17.07 14.47
N GLY A 31 2.77 -15.77 14.31
CA GLY A 31 1.90 -14.78 14.93
C GLY A 31 2.48 -13.40 14.73
N SER A 32 1.98 -12.69 13.72
CA SER A 32 2.38 -11.34 13.31
C SER A 32 2.70 -10.46 14.52
N VAL A 33 4.00 -10.32 14.86
CA VAL A 33 4.42 -9.67 16.10
C VAL A 33 4.22 -8.17 16.02
N TRP A 34 4.37 -7.54 14.86
CA TRP A 34 4.30 -6.09 14.72
C TRP A 34 3.20 -5.67 13.77
N LYS A 35 2.43 -4.64 14.15
CA LYS A 35 1.43 -3.96 13.32
C LYS A 35 1.56 -2.46 13.49
N GLY A 36 1.45 -1.72 12.40
CA GLY A 36 1.40 -0.27 12.48
C GLY A 36 1.51 0.40 11.12
N THR A 37 1.87 1.68 11.14
CA THR A 37 1.96 2.49 9.93
C THR A 37 3.33 3.12 9.78
N ILE A 38 3.76 3.23 8.52
CA ILE A 38 4.87 4.08 8.11
C ILE A 38 4.30 5.13 7.16
N THR A 39 4.46 6.40 7.51
CA THR A 39 4.03 7.53 6.72
C THR A 39 5.23 8.23 6.12
N PHE A 40 5.29 8.27 4.81
CA PHE A 40 6.24 9.05 4.04
C PHE A 40 5.57 10.36 3.62
N THR A 41 6.31 11.47 3.68
CA THR A 41 5.90 12.75 3.13
C THR A 41 7.06 13.33 2.34
N TYR A 42 7.02 13.17 1.03
CA TYR A 42 7.95 13.84 0.12
C TYR A 42 7.49 15.28 -0.08
N ARG A 43 8.41 16.21 0.11
CA ARG A 43 8.21 17.64 -0.10
C ARG A 43 9.25 18.15 -1.05
N GLU A 44 8.81 18.81 -2.11
CA GLU A 44 9.68 19.47 -3.05
C GLU A 44 9.11 20.86 -3.38
N ALA A 45 9.96 21.87 -3.29
CA ALA A 45 9.61 23.23 -3.63
C ALA A 45 10.77 23.89 -4.36
N GLY A 46 10.45 24.64 -5.41
CA GLY A 46 11.42 25.35 -6.21
C GLY A 46 10.78 26.47 -7.01
N GLY A 47 11.62 27.34 -7.52
CA GLY A 47 11.20 28.35 -8.47
C GLY A 47 12.37 29.16 -8.95
N ASP A 48 12.19 29.76 -10.11
CA ASP A 48 13.11 30.74 -10.64
C ASP A 48 12.32 31.84 -11.34
N LYS A 49 12.88 33.04 -11.33
CA LYS A 49 12.44 34.14 -12.17
C LYS A 49 13.69 34.84 -12.68
N SER A 50 14.02 34.58 -13.93
CA SER A 50 15.19 35.15 -14.57
C SER A 50 14.80 35.92 -15.83
N THR A 51 15.39 37.10 -15.96
CA THR A 51 15.31 37.93 -17.16
C THR A 51 16.72 38.19 -17.65
N SER A 52 16.99 37.91 -18.92
CA SER A 52 18.32 38.10 -19.49
C SER A 52 18.24 38.61 -20.93
N SER A 53 19.21 39.44 -21.29
CA SER A 53 19.40 39.95 -22.65
C SER A 53 20.78 39.53 -23.16
N ARG A 54 20.86 38.65 -24.16
CA ARG A 54 22.14 38.22 -24.76
C ARG A 54 22.04 38.21 -26.27
N ASN A 55 23.04 38.77 -26.97
CA ASN A 55 23.07 38.83 -28.44
C ASN A 55 21.79 39.43 -29.06
N GLN A 56 21.19 40.44 -28.40
CA GLN A 56 19.88 41.00 -28.77
C GLN A 56 18.76 39.95 -28.72
N ILE A 57 18.73 39.10 -27.70
CA ILE A 57 17.62 38.20 -27.45
C ILE A 57 17.15 38.49 -26.04
N ASP A 58 15.90 38.92 -25.89
CA ASP A 58 15.28 39.10 -24.58
C ASP A 58 14.61 37.80 -24.17
N ARG A 59 15.09 37.21 -23.07
CA ARG A 59 14.54 35.98 -22.48
C ARG A 59 13.97 36.25 -21.11
N GLU A 60 12.75 35.80 -20.91
CA GLU A 60 12.06 35.76 -19.62
C GLU A 60 11.70 34.30 -19.32
N GLU A 61 12.26 33.77 -18.25
CA GLU A 61 11.99 32.41 -17.76
C GLU A 61 11.48 32.51 -16.32
N GLN A 62 10.27 32.04 -16.10
CA GLN A 62 9.66 31.93 -14.78
C GLN A 62 9.11 30.53 -14.60
N TRP A 63 9.39 29.90 -13.46
CA TRP A 63 8.73 28.66 -13.09
C TRP A 63 8.60 28.57 -11.58
N SER A 64 7.62 27.81 -11.12
CA SER A 64 7.43 27.49 -9.71
C SER A 64 6.92 26.06 -9.56
N LEU A 65 7.45 25.35 -8.59
CA LEU A 65 7.12 23.97 -8.27
C LEU A 65 6.80 23.88 -6.77
N SER A 66 5.67 23.25 -6.46
CA SER A 66 5.30 22.85 -5.11
C SER A 66 4.73 21.44 -5.18
N ASN A 67 5.32 20.52 -4.43
CA ASN A 67 4.89 19.14 -4.35
C ASN A 67 4.90 18.71 -2.89
N ARG A 68 3.79 18.12 -2.46
CA ARG A 68 3.65 17.36 -1.24
C ARG A 68 2.97 16.04 -1.57
N PHE A 69 3.75 14.96 -1.56
CA PHE A 69 3.23 13.61 -1.73
C PHE A 69 3.30 12.87 -0.40
N THR A 70 2.16 12.37 0.07
CA THR A 70 2.07 11.59 1.31
C THR A 70 1.68 10.15 0.98
N LEU A 71 2.47 9.20 1.46
CA LEU A 71 2.22 7.77 1.34
C LEU A 71 2.07 7.17 2.73
N ILE A 72 1.02 6.40 2.96
CA ILE A 72 0.80 5.67 4.21
C ILE A 72 0.86 4.18 3.91
N LEU A 73 1.90 3.53 4.42
CA LEU A 73 2.01 2.08 4.41
C LEU A 73 1.37 1.51 5.67
N ASN A 74 0.59 0.45 5.51
CA ASN A 74 0.25 -0.46 6.60
C ASN A 74 1.27 -1.59 6.60
N VAL A 75 1.85 -1.90 7.76
CA VAL A 75 2.95 -2.87 7.83
C VAL A 75 2.75 -3.87 8.94
N CYS A 76 2.87 -5.16 8.58
CA CYS A 76 2.48 -6.26 9.43
C CYS A 76 3.37 -7.49 9.27
N GLY A 77 3.54 -8.25 10.35
CA GLY A 77 4.23 -9.55 10.34
C GLY A 77 5.41 -9.65 11.33
N ASN A 78 6.08 -10.80 11.30
CA ASN A 78 7.23 -11.11 12.17
C ASN A 78 8.53 -10.44 11.73
N SER A 79 8.59 -10.02 10.47
CA SER A 79 9.74 -9.45 9.77
C SER A 79 9.40 -8.20 8.93
N LEU A 80 8.14 -7.69 9.01
CA LEU A 80 7.55 -6.70 8.08
C LEU A 80 7.55 -7.11 6.59
N GLU A 81 7.69 -8.40 6.26
CA GLU A 81 7.61 -8.91 4.87
C GLU A 81 6.33 -8.52 4.10
N GLN A 82 5.32 -8.01 4.81
CA GLN A 82 4.06 -7.56 4.27
C GLN A 82 3.83 -6.08 4.61
N ALA A 83 4.23 -5.20 3.68
CA ALA A 83 3.78 -3.81 3.63
C ALA A 83 2.88 -3.57 2.42
N TYR A 84 1.84 -2.77 2.62
CA TYR A 84 0.93 -2.38 1.54
C TYR A 84 0.61 -0.90 1.62
N VAL A 85 0.37 -0.29 0.47
CA VAL A 85 -0.11 1.09 0.40
C VAL A 85 -1.54 1.16 0.90
N LYS A 86 -1.74 1.71 2.10
CA LYS A 86 -3.06 1.89 2.71
C LYS A 86 -3.77 3.09 2.11
N ASN A 87 -3.08 4.22 2.02
CA ASN A 87 -3.59 5.48 1.50
C ASN A 87 -2.44 6.28 0.88
N ALA A 88 -2.79 7.15 -0.05
CA ALA A 88 -1.88 8.12 -0.63
C ALA A 88 -2.60 9.46 -0.83
N PHE A 89 -1.85 10.55 -0.81
CA PHE A 89 -2.34 11.89 -1.06
C PHE A 89 -1.30 12.65 -1.87
N VAL A 90 -1.74 13.39 -2.87
CA VAL A 90 -0.85 14.22 -3.69
C VAL A 90 -1.41 15.63 -3.76
N ASP A 91 -0.56 16.59 -3.46
CA ASP A 91 -0.76 18.00 -3.72
C ASP A 91 0.45 18.47 -4.54
N TYR A 92 0.24 18.63 -5.84
CA TYR A 92 1.29 18.94 -6.80
C TYR A 92 0.85 20.09 -7.67
N THR A 93 1.69 21.10 -7.80
CA THR A 93 1.53 22.22 -8.72
C THR A 93 2.88 22.56 -9.31
N HIS A 94 2.95 22.59 -10.64
CA HIS A 94 4.10 23.09 -11.38
C HIS A 94 3.62 24.05 -12.45
N THR A 95 4.04 25.31 -12.37
CA THR A 95 3.76 26.32 -13.38
C THR A 95 5.04 26.79 -14.03
N TRP A 96 4.99 27.06 -15.33
CA TRP A 96 6.09 27.67 -16.05
C TRP A 96 5.60 28.66 -17.08
N LYS A 97 6.48 29.61 -17.38
CA LYS A 97 6.32 30.61 -18.41
C LYS A 97 7.70 30.93 -18.97
N ASN A 98 7.86 30.70 -20.25
CA ASN A 98 9.03 31.06 -21.02
C ASN A 98 8.61 32.00 -22.15
N LYS A 99 9.40 33.05 -22.36
CA LYS A 99 9.20 34.00 -23.44
C LYS A 99 10.55 34.40 -24.00
N GLU A 100 10.68 34.29 -25.32
CA GLU A 100 11.88 34.68 -26.05
C GLU A 100 11.50 35.64 -27.18
N ILE A 101 12.21 36.77 -27.25
CA ILE A 101 11.96 37.85 -28.21
C ILE A 101 13.25 38.14 -28.99
N TRP A 102 13.14 38.15 -30.32
CA TRP A 102 14.21 38.49 -31.26
C TRP A 102 13.91 39.85 -31.92
N PRO A 103 14.57 40.96 -31.56
CA PRO A 103 14.16 42.34 -31.85
C PRO A 103 14.70 42.96 -33.16
N LYS A 104 15.68 42.37 -33.86
CA LYS A 104 16.11 42.89 -35.18
C LYS A 104 15.27 42.25 -36.28
N ALA A 105 14.86 42.99 -37.31
CA ALA A 105 13.98 42.58 -38.41
C ALA A 105 14.61 42.90 -39.79
N VAL A 106 14.56 41.95 -40.74
CA VAL A 106 14.59 42.22 -42.19
C VAL A 106 13.82 41.10 -42.88
N CYS A 107 12.65 41.40 -43.47
CA CYS A 107 11.97 40.48 -44.39
C CYS A 107 12.64 40.65 -45.76
N LEU A 108 13.33 39.63 -46.27
CA LEU A 108 14.00 39.68 -47.58
C LEU A 108 13.30 38.75 -48.58
N ASP A 109 13.12 39.22 -49.82
CA ASP A 109 12.43 38.52 -50.91
C ASP A 109 13.23 37.36 -51.54
N THR A 110 14.42 37.01 -51.03
CA THR A 110 15.32 36.06 -51.69
C THR A 110 15.91 35.00 -50.74
N LYS A 111 16.07 33.80 -51.30
CA LYS A 111 16.32 32.49 -50.65
C LYS A 111 17.63 32.35 -49.84
N GLU A 112 17.85 33.14 -48.78
CA GLU A 112 18.85 32.84 -47.75
C GLU A 112 18.36 33.15 -46.33
N VAL A 113 18.61 32.21 -45.41
CA VAL A 113 18.09 32.20 -44.04
C VAL A 113 18.90 33.12 -43.13
N LYS A 114 18.25 34.20 -42.67
CA LYS A 114 18.40 34.76 -41.32
C LYS A 114 16.98 34.94 -40.81
N LYS A 115 16.65 34.53 -39.56
CA LYS A 115 15.30 34.67 -38.97
C LYS A 115 15.29 35.75 -37.88
N PRO A 116 14.87 36.99 -38.20
CA PRO A 116 14.81 38.11 -37.28
C PRO A 116 13.32 38.52 -37.01
N GLY A 117 12.92 38.83 -35.76
CA GLY A 117 11.54 39.26 -35.41
C GLY A 117 10.60 38.17 -34.84
N PHE A 118 11.10 36.95 -34.65
CA PHE A 118 10.36 35.82 -34.11
C PHE A 118 10.04 36.01 -32.61
N ARG A 119 8.84 35.64 -32.19
CA ARG A 119 8.48 35.58 -30.77
C ARG A 119 7.93 34.21 -30.43
N THR A 120 8.56 33.56 -29.47
CA THR A 120 8.03 32.35 -28.85
C THR A 120 7.60 32.64 -27.43
N SER A 121 6.49 32.02 -27.06
CA SER A 121 6.10 31.91 -25.66
C SER A 121 5.57 30.52 -25.41
N GLU A 122 5.93 29.98 -24.25
CA GLU A 122 5.39 28.73 -23.74
C GLU A 122 4.96 28.98 -22.31
N GLU A 123 3.74 28.63 -21.97
CA GLU A 123 3.26 28.66 -20.59
C GLU A 123 2.45 27.41 -20.30
N GLY A 124 2.48 26.97 -19.06
CA GLY A 124 1.77 25.77 -18.68
C GLY A 124 1.61 25.62 -17.19
N SER A 125 0.71 24.71 -16.84
CA SER A 125 0.43 24.31 -15.48
C SER A 125 0.16 22.82 -15.43
N MET A 126 0.87 22.13 -14.56
CA MET A 126 0.68 20.73 -14.24
C MET A 126 0.21 20.57 -12.80
N SER A 127 -0.72 19.64 -12.62
CA SER A 127 -1.15 19.06 -11.37
C SER A 127 -0.87 17.56 -11.40
N ALA A 128 -1.04 16.88 -10.27
CA ALA A 128 -0.93 15.43 -10.24
C ALA A 128 -2.18 14.81 -9.62
N VAL A 129 -2.57 13.65 -10.14
CA VAL A 129 -3.59 12.78 -9.54
C VAL A 129 -2.98 11.44 -9.18
N LEU A 130 -3.53 10.74 -8.20
CA LEU A 130 -2.99 9.43 -7.80
C LEU A 130 -3.14 8.42 -8.93
N HIS A 131 -2.12 7.58 -9.11
CA HIS A 131 -2.22 6.46 -10.03
C HIS A 131 -3.29 5.47 -9.53
N PRO A 132 -4.22 4.99 -10.39
CA PRO A 132 -5.37 4.18 -9.95
C PRO A 132 -4.95 2.86 -9.28
N ASN A 133 -3.80 2.31 -9.67
CA ASN A 133 -3.28 1.05 -9.13
C ASN A 133 -2.37 1.23 -7.90
N LEU A 134 -2.22 2.46 -7.37
CA LEU A 134 -1.30 2.70 -6.26
C LEU A 134 -1.84 2.14 -4.94
N VAL A 135 -3.08 2.44 -4.57
CA VAL A 135 -3.66 1.98 -3.30
C VAL A 135 -3.84 0.45 -3.34
N GLY A 136 -3.38 -0.23 -2.29
CA GLY A 136 -3.39 -1.69 -2.20
C GLY A 136 -2.24 -2.39 -2.93
N SER A 137 -1.33 -1.64 -3.57
CA SER A 137 -0.07 -2.18 -4.11
C SER A 137 0.86 -2.64 -2.97
N LYS A 138 1.70 -3.63 -3.27
CA LYS A 138 2.70 -4.15 -2.34
C LYS A 138 3.85 -3.14 -2.23
N ALA A 139 4.34 -2.94 -1.01
CA ALA A 139 5.56 -2.20 -0.73
C ALA A 139 6.60 -3.14 -0.12
N ASP A 140 7.87 -2.77 -0.26
CA ASP A 140 8.97 -3.49 0.37
C ASP A 140 9.19 -2.89 1.75
N ALA A 141 9.11 -3.72 2.79
CA ALA A 141 9.45 -3.33 4.15
C ALA A 141 10.16 -4.48 4.86
N ALA A 142 11.02 -4.10 5.80
CA ALA A 142 11.74 -5.02 6.66
C ALA A 142 11.91 -4.43 8.06
N LEU A 143 11.84 -5.29 9.07
CA LEU A 143 12.18 -4.98 10.46
C LEU A 143 13.00 -6.09 11.06
N ALA A 144 14.18 -5.73 11.54
CA ALA A 144 14.97 -6.54 12.44
C ALA A 144 14.79 -6.02 13.87
N VAL A 145 14.58 -6.92 14.83
CA VAL A 145 14.42 -6.57 16.25
C VAL A 145 15.27 -7.51 17.09
N SER A 146 16.09 -6.97 18.00
CA SER A 146 16.86 -7.72 18.98
C SER A 146 16.58 -7.23 20.40
N LEU A 147 16.41 -8.17 21.33
CA LEU A 147 16.24 -7.87 22.76
C LEU A 147 17.61 -7.62 23.38
N GLN A 148 17.73 -6.51 24.11
CA GLN A 148 18.93 -6.18 24.86
C GLN A 148 18.88 -6.87 26.24
N PRO A 149 20.03 -7.31 26.79
CA PRO A 149 20.11 -7.88 28.14
C PRO A 149 19.54 -6.97 29.24
N SER A 150 19.54 -5.66 29.02
CA SER A 150 18.98 -4.63 29.91
C SER A 150 17.45 -4.52 29.86
N GLY A 151 16.76 -5.31 29.04
CA GLY A 151 15.30 -5.27 28.87
C GLY A 151 14.80 -4.27 27.80
N GLY A 152 15.72 -3.59 27.09
CA GLY A 152 15.40 -2.74 25.94
C GLY A 152 15.29 -3.52 24.63
N ILE A 153 14.78 -2.86 23.59
CA ILE A 153 14.71 -3.36 22.22
C ILE A 153 15.68 -2.54 21.37
N ARG A 154 16.57 -3.20 20.61
CA ARG A 154 17.25 -2.59 19.45
C ARG A 154 16.52 -3.01 18.19
N TYR A 155 16.36 -2.11 17.25
CA TYR A 155 15.66 -2.41 16.00
C TYR A 155 16.30 -1.70 14.82
N THR A 156 16.12 -2.29 13.64
CA THR A 156 16.39 -1.65 12.36
C THR A 156 15.17 -1.80 11.48
N ILE A 157 14.66 -0.66 10.97
CA ILE A 157 13.48 -0.58 10.14
C ILE A 157 13.87 -0.02 8.77
N SER A 158 13.36 -0.62 7.70
CA SER A 158 13.46 -0.08 6.34
C SER A 158 12.15 -0.28 5.62
N ALA A 159 11.74 0.70 4.82
CA ALA A 159 10.63 0.52 3.89
C ALA A 159 10.75 1.45 2.69
N GLY A 160 10.09 1.06 1.60
CA GLY A 160 9.84 1.93 0.47
C GLY A 160 9.04 1.26 -0.63
N LEU A 161 8.80 2.03 -1.69
CA LEU A 161 8.32 1.53 -2.97
C LEU A 161 9.49 1.51 -3.96
N GLY A 162 9.51 0.53 -4.84
CA GLY A 162 10.45 0.52 -5.96
C GLY A 162 10.34 1.83 -6.75
N LEU A 163 11.49 2.39 -7.15
CA LEU A 163 11.55 3.68 -7.86
C LEU A 163 10.85 3.63 -9.23
N ASP A 164 10.60 2.44 -9.77
CA ASP A 164 9.97 2.21 -11.06
C ASP A 164 8.45 2.06 -10.98
N ALA A 165 7.85 2.08 -9.78
CA ALA A 165 6.40 1.98 -9.61
C ALA A 165 5.74 3.36 -9.81
N PRO A 166 4.87 3.55 -10.82
CA PRO A 166 4.19 4.83 -11.02
C PRO A 166 3.25 5.14 -9.86
N MET A 167 3.41 6.32 -9.27
CA MET A 167 2.71 6.73 -8.05
C MET A 167 1.63 7.78 -8.34
N ALA A 168 1.90 8.67 -9.30
CA ALA A 168 0.95 9.69 -9.72
C ALA A 168 0.98 9.88 -11.24
N LEU A 169 -0.07 10.50 -11.76
CA LEU A 169 -0.24 10.90 -13.14
C LEU A 169 -0.23 12.42 -13.22
N LEU A 170 0.67 12.98 -14.04
CA LEU A 170 0.74 14.41 -14.32
C LEU A 170 -0.34 14.79 -15.33
N VAL A 171 -1.25 15.67 -14.88
CA VAL A 171 -2.37 16.19 -15.66
C VAL A 171 -2.28 17.71 -15.72
N GLY A 172 -2.82 18.32 -16.76
CA GLY A 172 -2.76 19.78 -16.91
C GLY A 172 -2.65 20.19 -18.35
N SER A 173 -2.14 21.39 -18.59
CA SER A 173 -2.04 21.91 -19.95
C SER A 173 -0.82 22.79 -20.15
N SER A 174 -0.38 22.84 -21.40
CA SER A 174 0.61 23.79 -21.87
C SER A 174 0.16 24.43 -23.17
N GLN A 175 0.50 25.69 -23.34
CA GLN A 175 0.24 26.45 -24.55
C GLN A 175 1.56 27.02 -25.05
N SER A 176 1.89 26.69 -26.29
CA SER A 176 2.98 27.33 -27.03
C SER A 176 2.42 28.22 -28.13
N LYS A 177 3.04 29.39 -28.30
CA LYS A 177 2.72 30.34 -29.37
C LYS A 177 4.00 30.74 -30.06
N GLN A 178 3.91 30.79 -31.37
CA GLN A 178 4.98 31.16 -32.28
C GLN A 178 4.46 32.22 -33.24
N TYR A 179 5.00 33.42 -33.16
CA TYR A 179 4.68 34.51 -34.07
C TYR A 179 5.74 34.63 -35.16
N ASP A 180 5.28 34.64 -36.41
CA ASP A 180 6.08 34.92 -37.60
C ASP A 180 5.75 36.34 -38.12
N PRO A 181 6.69 37.29 -38.04
CA PRO A 181 6.48 38.66 -38.50
C PRO A 181 6.45 38.78 -40.04
N CYS A 182 7.07 37.86 -40.78
CA CYS A 182 7.16 37.91 -42.24
C CYS A 182 5.80 37.57 -42.88
N GLU A 183 5.09 36.62 -42.30
CA GLU A 183 3.74 36.25 -42.74
C GLU A 183 2.64 36.98 -41.96
N ASN A 184 3.01 37.70 -40.90
CA ASN A 184 2.11 38.25 -39.91
C ASN A 184 1.12 37.19 -39.36
N THR A 185 1.63 35.98 -39.11
CA THR A 185 0.84 34.83 -38.64
C THR A 185 1.29 34.40 -37.25
N THR A 186 0.35 33.86 -36.48
CA THR A 186 0.65 33.19 -35.20
C THR A 186 0.23 31.74 -35.32
N VAL A 187 1.14 30.83 -35.00
CA VAL A 187 0.83 29.41 -34.79
C VAL A 187 0.72 29.17 -33.29
N SER A 188 -0.34 28.49 -32.86
CA SER A 188 -0.58 28.16 -31.46
C SER A 188 -0.88 26.69 -31.27
N HIS A 189 -0.15 26.05 -30.36
CA HIS A 189 -0.35 24.65 -30.02
C HIS A 189 -0.74 24.57 -28.54
N THR A 190 -1.82 23.88 -28.25
CA THR A 190 -2.27 23.58 -26.88
C THR A 190 -2.16 22.08 -26.67
N LEU A 191 -1.45 21.68 -25.62
CA LEU A 191 -1.33 20.31 -25.15
C LEU A 191 -2.11 20.17 -23.85
N GLU A 192 -2.95 19.16 -23.76
CA GLU A 192 -3.70 18.82 -22.55
C GLU A 192 -3.40 17.38 -22.15
N TYR A 193 -2.93 17.19 -20.93
CA TYR A 193 -2.54 15.92 -20.34
C TYR A 193 -3.71 15.36 -19.54
N THR A 194 -4.27 14.24 -20.00
CA THR A 194 -5.52 13.69 -19.47
C THR A 194 -5.31 12.28 -18.91
N ALA A 195 -5.79 12.04 -17.69
CA ALA A 195 -5.78 10.71 -17.09
C ALA A 195 -6.81 9.79 -17.76
N GLY A 196 -6.45 8.52 -17.98
CA GLY A 196 -7.33 7.53 -18.61
C GLY A 196 -7.44 7.61 -20.14
N LEU A 197 -6.55 8.38 -20.80
CA LEU A 197 -6.45 8.41 -22.26
C LEU A 197 -5.40 7.40 -22.74
N ASP A 198 -5.78 6.48 -23.63
CA ASP A 198 -4.86 5.44 -24.12
C ASP A 198 -3.91 5.93 -25.22
N ASN A 199 -4.38 6.86 -26.07
CA ASN A 199 -3.64 7.33 -27.24
C ASN A 199 -3.80 8.84 -27.43
N ALA A 200 -2.74 9.49 -27.89
CA ALA A 200 -2.77 10.90 -28.22
C ALA A 200 -3.75 11.20 -29.38
N ARG A 201 -4.45 12.32 -29.29
CA ARG A 201 -5.39 12.79 -30.31
C ARG A 201 -5.10 14.26 -30.59
N GLN A 202 -5.07 14.63 -31.88
CA GLN A 202 -4.81 16.01 -32.29
C GLN A 202 -5.93 16.51 -33.20
N LYS A 203 -6.32 17.77 -32.99
CA LYS A 203 -7.23 18.51 -33.85
C LYS A 203 -6.62 19.86 -34.18
N CYS A 204 -6.48 20.16 -35.46
CA CYS A 204 -6.03 21.47 -35.92
C CYS A 204 -7.15 22.22 -36.65
N SER A 205 -7.07 23.54 -36.69
CA SER A 205 -7.88 24.40 -37.55
C SER A 205 -7.62 24.09 -39.03
N ASN A 206 -8.56 24.49 -39.91
CA ASN A 206 -8.45 24.24 -41.35
C ASN A 206 -7.19 24.85 -41.99
N ASP A 207 -6.66 25.93 -41.42
CA ASP A 207 -5.42 26.58 -41.84
C ASP A 207 -4.16 26.03 -41.14
N GLY A 208 -4.32 25.03 -40.26
CA GLY A 208 -3.22 24.41 -39.50
C GLY A 208 -2.59 25.30 -38.43
N LYS A 209 -3.06 26.54 -38.23
CA LYS A 209 -2.42 27.52 -37.34
C LYS A 209 -2.75 27.32 -35.86
N THR A 210 -3.86 26.67 -35.55
CA THR A 210 -4.24 26.37 -34.17
C THR A 210 -4.42 24.88 -34.02
N CYS A 211 -3.59 24.25 -33.18
CA CYS A 211 -3.68 22.83 -32.89
C CYS A 211 -3.98 22.61 -31.41
N HIS A 212 -4.89 21.69 -31.14
CA HIS A 212 -5.21 21.19 -29.80
C HIS A 212 -4.94 19.69 -29.75
N SER A 213 -4.08 19.28 -28.84
CA SER A 213 -3.64 17.90 -28.69
C SER A 213 -3.97 17.41 -27.28
N LEU A 214 -4.75 16.34 -27.21
CA LEU A 214 -4.96 15.55 -26.00
C LEU A 214 -3.86 14.48 -25.94
N VAL A 215 -3.12 14.42 -24.85
CA VAL A 215 -2.04 13.45 -24.64
C VAL A 215 -2.28 12.67 -23.34
N PRO A 216 -1.89 11.38 -23.28
CA PRO A 216 -1.96 10.62 -22.04
C PRO A 216 -1.18 11.31 -20.91
N ALA A 217 -1.74 11.28 -19.71
CA ALA A 217 -1.06 11.78 -18.52
C ALA A 217 0.28 11.06 -18.30
N GLY A 218 1.32 11.82 -17.94
CA GLY A 218 2.65 11.26 -17.71
C GLY A 218 2.75 10.60 -16.34
N GLU A 219 3.31 9.39 -16.26
CA GLU A 219 3.57 8.72 -14.99
C GLU A 219 4.74 9.37 -14.24
N THR A 220 4.60 9.49 -12.92
CA THR A 220 5.66 10.01 -12.04
C THR A 220 5.81 9.16 -10.78
N ALA A 221 7.05 9.02 -10.35
CA ALA A 221 7.45 8.30 -9.14
C ALA A 221 8.21 9.25 -8.20
N PHE A 222 8.15 8.96 -6.90
CA PHE A 222 8.80 9.77 -5.87
C PHE A 222 9.76 8.91 -5.05
N PRO A 223 10.89 9.48 -4.58
CA PRO A 223 11.85 8.73 -3.79
C PRO A 223 11.30 8.50 -2.38
N MET A 224 10.69 7.33 -2.17
CA MET A 224 9.95 6.96 -0.96
C MET A 224 10.62 5.82 -0.21
N THR A 225 11.94 5.89 -0.04
CA THR A 225 12.71 4.84 0.63
C THR A 225 13.45 5.40 1.83
N PHE A 226 13.44 4.66 2.94
CA PHE A 226 14.23 4.98 4.11
C PHE A 226 14.71 3.73 4.85
N SER A 227 15.73 3.92 5.68
CA SER A 227 16.18 2.91 6.62
C SER A 227 16.73 3.61 7.87
N HIS A 228 16.47 3.02 9.04
CA HIS A 228 16.81 3.61 10.33
C HIS A 228 17.08 2.52 11.38
N ALA A 229 18.15 2.69 12.15
CA ALA A 229 18.46 1.89 13.33
C ALA A 229 18.22 2.69 14.62
N GLY A 230 17.60 2.06 15.62
CA GLY A 230 17.21 2.72 16.86
C GLY A 230 17.07 1.77 18.04
N THR A 231 16.63 2.33 19.18
CA THR A 231 16.29 1.56 20.38
C THR A 231 14.94 2.00 20.93
N SER A 232 14.22 1.10 21.59
CA SER A 232 12.95 1.36 22.27
C SER A 232 12.90 0.63 23.62
N THR A 233 12.20 1.19 24.60
CA THR A 233 12.04 0.61 25.94
C THR A 233 10.65 0.01 26.19
N GLY A 234 9.78 -0.02 25.17
CA GLY A 234 8.40 -0.49 25.30
C GLY A 234 7.92 -1.36 24.14
N PRO A 235 6.66 -1.83 24.16
CA PRO A 235 6.08 -2.68 23.11
C PRO A 235 5.78 -1.92 21.81
N CYS A 236 6.30 -0.70 21.67
CA CYS A 236 6.05 0.20 20.56
C CYS A 236 7.39 0.69 20.01
N ILE A 237 7.60 0.51 18.71
CA ILE A 237 8.72 1.05 17.95
C ILE A 237 8.16 2.25 17.17
N ALA A 238 8.49 3.46 17.61
CA ALA A 238 8.01 4.67 16.98
C ALA A 238 9.14 5.68 16.82
N GLY A 239 9.06 6.49 15.78
CA GLY A 239 10.05 7.51 15.52
C GLY A 239 9.69 8.37 14.31
N LYS A 240 10.52 9.39 14.10
CA LYS A 240 10.43 10.29 12.97
C LYS A 240 11.81 10.64 12.47
N MET A 241 11.93 10.83 11.17
CA MET A 241 13.18 11.21 10.52
C MET A 241 12.88 12.13 9.34
N THR A 242 13.75 13.11 9.10
CA THR A 242 13.71 13.96 7.90
C THR A 242 14.99 13.75 7.12
N ILE A 243 14.86 13.40 5.84
CA ILE A 243 15.93 13.02 4.93
C ILE A 243 15.98 14.06 3.81
N PRO A 244 17.01 14.92 3.73
CA PRO A 244 17.23 15.71 2.53
C PRO A 244 17.47 14.77 1.34
N VAL A 245 16.70 14.91 0.26
CA VAL A 245 16.71 13.95 -0.86
C VAL A 245 18.11 13.80 -1.48
N LYS A 246 18.89 14.89 -1.51
CA LYS A 246 20.29 14.89 -1.96
C LYS A 246 21.21 13.95 -1.16
N LYS A 247 20.84 13.62 0.08
CA LYS A 247 21.59 12.75 1.02
C LYS A 247 20.98 11.36 1.18
N MET A 248 19.90 11.04 0.45
CA MET A 248 19.17 9.79 0.62
C MET A 248 20.02 8.54 0.32
N GLY A 249 20.81 8.56 -0.75
CA GLY A 249 21.72 7.45 -1.11
C GLY A 249 22.70 7.10 0.01
N ALA A 250 23.45 8.09 0.50
CA ALA A 250 24.38 7.92 1.61
C ALA A 250 23.71 7.38 2.89
N MET A 251 22.49 7.82 3.21
CA MET A 251 21.74 7.32 4.38
C MET A 251 21.28 5.87 4.22
N ILE A 252 20.83 5.48 3.03
CA ILE A 252 20.46 4.10 2.72
C ILE A 252 21.67 3.18 2.91
N LEU A 253 22.84 3.56 2.37
CA LEU A 253 24.09 2.79 2.52
C LEU A 253 24.52 2.66 3.99
N SER A 254 24.45 3.75 4.76
CA SER A 254 24.80 3.73 6.19
C SER A 254 23.88 2.84 7.02
N SER A 255 22.59 2.84 6.71
CA SER A 255 21.64 1.98 7.43
C SER A 255 21.72 0.52 6.99
N LEU A 256 22.02 0.24 5.71
CA LEU A 256 22.34 -1.12 5.24
C LEU A 256 23.54 -1.70 6.01
N ALA A 257 24.62 -0.91 6.15
CA ALA A 257 25.76 -1.28 6.97
C ALA A 257 25.36 -1.62 8.42
N SER A 258 24.46 -0.83 9.02
CA SER A 258 23.93 -1.08 10.37
C SER A 258 23.08 -2.36 10.47
N GLN A 259 22.25 -2.66 9.45
CA GLN A 259 21.50 -3.92 9.37
C GLN A 259 22.45 -5.12 9.29
N MET A 260 23.44 -5.04 8.40
CA MET A 260 24.45 -6.09 8.23
C MET A 260 25.26 -6.31 9.50
N GLU A 261 25.60 -5.26 10.24
CA GLU A 261 26.31 -5.38 11.52
C GLU A 261 25.48 -6.15 12.55
N GLU A 262 24.19 -5.83 12.67
CA GLU A 262 23.30 -6.51 13.62
C GLU A 262 23.10 -7.99 13.25
N MET A 263 23.00 -8.31 11.95
CA MET A 263 22.99 -9.70 11.49
C MET A 263 24.31 -10.41 11.81
N ALA A 264 25.45 -9.76 11.54
CA ALA A 264 26.77 -10.33 11.77
C ALA A 264 27.01 -10.66 13.26
N ARG A 265 26.44 -9.88 14.19
CA ARG A 265 26.52 -10.16 15.64
C ARG A 265 25.85 -11.47 16.06
N GLN A 266 24.91 -11.98 15.27
CA GLN A 266 24.19 -13.21 15.55
C GLN A 266 24.81 -14.42 14.82
N MET A 267 25.89 -14.22 14.07
CA MET A 267 26.55 -15.23 13.23
C MET A 267 27.83 -15.79 13.90
N PRO A 268 28.30 -16.99 13.49
CA PRO A 268 29.61 -17.52 13.87
C PRO A 268 30.77 -16.59 13.49
N GLU A 269 31.87 -16.66 14.24
CA GLU A 269 33.02 -15.73 14.16
C GLU A 269 33.57 -15.54 12.74
N GLU A 270 33.68 -16.64 11.99
CA GLU A 270 34.24 -16.67 10.64
C GLU A 270 33.37 -15.89 9.65
N ILE A 271 32.05 -16.07 9.71
CA ILE A 271 31.07 -15.35 8.88
C ILE A 271 30.98 -13.89 9.33
N ARG A 272 30.98 -13.66 10.64
CA ARG A 272 30.97 -12.32 11.23
C ARG A 272 32.16 -11.48 10.73
N SER A 273 33.37 -12.02 10.75
CA SER A 273 34.56 -11.31 10.29
C SER A 273 34.48 -10.92 8.80
N GLN A 274 33.97 -11.81 7.94
CA GLN A 274 33.77 -11.52 6.52
C GLN A 274 32.71 -10.43 6.30
N MET A 275 31.56 -10.53 6.98
CA MET A 275 30.50 -9.51 6.90
C MET A 275 30.99 -8.14 7.39
N MET A 276 31.77 -8.09 8.47
CA MET A 276 32.37 -6.84 8.97
C MET A 276 33.35 -6.20 7.98
N GLY A 277 34.01 -6.99 7.12
CA GLY A 277 34.84 -6.49 6.03
C GLY A 277 34.04 -5.75 4.96
N GLU A 278 32.89 -6.30 4.55
CA GLU A 278 31.99 -5.68 3.57
C GLU A 278 31.29 -4.42 4.15
N ILE A 279 30.89 -4.46 5.42
CA ILE A 279 30.30 -3.30 6.14
C ILE A 279 31.23 -2.08 6.05
N LYS A 280 32.53 -2.26 6.31
CA LYS A 280 33.52 -1.16 6.24
C LYS A 280 33.66 -0.57 4.84
N LYS A 281 33.46 -1.35 3.77
CA LYS A 281 33.48 -0.84 2.39
C LYS A 281 32.27 0.05 2.14
N ILE A 282 31.09 -0.40 2.54
CA ILE A 282 29.82 0.33 2.41
C ILE A 282 29.89 1.68 3.15
N GLU A 283 30.42 1.70 4.38
CA GLU A 283 30.59 2.93 5.16
C GLU A 283 31.52 3.94 4.48
N LYS A 284 32.60 3.45 3.84
CA LYS A 284 33.55 4.28 3.11
C LYS A 284 32.92 4.90 1.86
N GLU A 285 32.04 4.18 1.17
CA GLU A 285 31.31 4.69 0.01
C GLU A 285 30.24 5.72 0.38
N SER A 286 29.47 5.45 1.43
CA SER A 286 28.51 6.41 2.00
C SER A 286 29.18 7.75 2.34
N SER A 287 30.36 7.70 2.96
CA SER A 287 31.14 8.90 3.32
C SER A 287 31.61 9.71 2.11
N LYS A 288 31.95 9.04 1.00
CA LYS A 288 32.38 9.71 -0.25
C LYS A 288 31.22 10.45 -0.93
N GLU A 289 30.03 9.85 -0.99
CA GLU A 289 28.83 10.50 -1.56
C GLU A 289 28.47 11.80 -0.83
N ILE A 290 28.63 11.82 0.49
CA ILE A 290 28.37 13.02 1.32
C ILE A 290 29.34 14.16 0.94
N SER A 291 30.58 13.84 0.59
CA SER A 291 31.62 14.85 0.30
C SER A 291 31.55 15.45 -1.11
N GLN A 292 31.08 14.70 -2.11
CA GLN A 292 31.10 15.16 -3.51
C GLN A 292 29.93 16.08 -3.88
N LYS A 293 28.81 16.09 -3.14
CA LYS A 293 27.61 16.89 -3.46
C LYS A 293 27.54 18.26 -2.79
N SER A 294 28.55 18.68 -2.02
CA SER A 294 28.61 20.02 -1.42
C SER A 294 29.25 21.10 -2.31
N GLY A 295 29.67 20.76 -3.54
CA GLY A 295 30.51 21.61 -4.40
C GLY A 295 29.88 22.19 -5.67
N SER A 296 28.55 22.27 -5.80
CA SER A 296 27.91 22.90 -6.97
C SER A 296 27.27 24.24 -6.57
N THR A 297 27.92 25.33 -7.00
CA THR A 297 27.48 26.73 -6.84
C THR A 297 26.87 27.27 -8.13
N ASP A 298 25.93 26.55 -8.74
CA ASP A 298 25.08 27.13 -9.79
C ASP A 298 23.79 27.66 -9.16
N THR A 299 23.73 28.97 -8.98
CA THR A 299 22.62 29.72 -8.37
C THR A 299 21.59 30.19 -9.40
N LYS A 300 21.05 29.29 -10.23
CA LYS A 300 19.81 29.53 -10.98
C LYS A 300 18.78 28.47 -10.60
N GLY A 301 17.62 28.93 -10.11
CA GLY A 301 16.51 28.11 -9.64
C GLY A 301 16.87 27.10 -8.54
N LYS A 302 16.75 27.48 -7.26
CA LYS A 302 17.01 26.53 -6.15
C LYS A 302 15.78 25.66 -5.90
N THR A 303 15.90 24.37 -6.20
CA THR A 303 14.95 23.35 -5.72
C THR A 303 15.41 22.78 -4.37
N THR A 304 14.48 22.70 -3.43
CA THR A 304 14.64 22.04 -2.14
C THR A 304 13.74 20.82 -2.10
N ALA A 305 14.28 19.67 -1.69
CA ALA A 305 13.54 18.43 -1.62
C ALA A 305 13.92 17.64 -0.35
N ALA A 306 12.90 17.16 0.37
CA ALA A 306 13.05 16.41 1.61
C ALA A 306 11.98 15.31 1.70
N LEU A 307 12.33 14.22 2.38
CA LEU A 307 11.45 13.12 2.72
C LEU A 307 11.31 13.05 4.24
N ASP A 308 10.12 13.28 4.76
CA ASP A 308 9.81 13.02 6.16
C ASP A 308 9.22 11.63 6.29
N VAL A 309 9.70 10.88 7.27
CA VAL A 309 9.21 9.54 7.56
C VAL A 309 8.83 9.47 9.02
N VAL A 310 7.60 9.01 9.28
CA VAL A 310 7.09 8.76 10.63
C VAL A 310 6.64 7.32 10.70
N TRP A 311 7.10 6.57 11.70
CA TRP A 311 6.67 5.20 11.92
C TRP A 311 6.14 5.01 13.33
N SER A 312 5.17 4.13 13.47
CA SER A 312 4.65 3.68 14.75
C SER A 312 4.17 2.25 14.60
N LEU A 313 4.99 1.31 15.06
CA LEU A 313 4.74 -0.12 15.05
C LEU A 313 4.53 -0.59 16.48
N ARG A 314 3.46 -1.34 16.73
CA ARG A 314 3.17 -1.92 18.04
C ARG A 314 3.24 -3.41 17.96
N LYS A 315 3.64 -4.01 19.08
CA LYS A 315 3.46 -5.44 19.25
C LYS A 315 1.98 -5.77 19.17
N ASN A 316 1.59 -6.62 18.24
CA ASN A 316 0.23 -7.06 18.05
C ASN A 316 0.05 -8.44 18.69
N ASP A 317 -1.05 -8.63 19.43
CA ASP A 317 -1.45 -9.94 19.90
C ASP A 317 -2.41 -10.55 18.86
N PRO A 318 -2.01 -11.59 18.11
CA PRO A 318 -2.89 -12.22 17.13
C PRO A 318 -4.12 -12.87 17.78
N CYS A 319 -4.08 -13.14 19.09
CA CYS A 319 -5.20 -13.72 19.82
C CYS A 319 -6.43 -12.82 19.82
N ASP A 320 -6.27 -11.50 19.88
CA ASP A 320 -7.44 -10.61 19.88
C ASP A 320 -8.27 -10.79 18.61
N ALA A 321 -7.63 -10.79 17.43
CA ALA A 321 -8.31 -10.96 16.15
C ALA A 321 -8.88 -12.38 15.97
N VAL A 322 -8.14 -13.42 16.37
CA VAL A 322 -8.61 -14.80 16.21
C VAL A 322 -9.76 -15.13 17.16
N LEU A 323 -9.69 -14.66 18.41
CA LEU A 323 -10.78 -14.85 19.37
C LEU A 323 -12.02 -14.05 18.96
N ASP A 324 -11.84 -12.87 18.36
CA ASP A 324 -12.94 -12.08 17.80
C ASP A 324 -13.64 -12.81 16.64
N GLN A 325 -12.87 -13.31 15.66
CA GLN A 325 -13.41 -14.12 14.58
C GLN A 325 -14.11 -15.37 15.12
N LEU A 326 -13.50 -16.07 16.08
CA LEU A 326 -14.11 -17.27 16.69
C LEU A 326 -15.44 -16.95 17.36
N ARG A 327 -15.58 -15.78 18.00
CA ARG A 327 -16.88 -15.33 18.56
C ARG A 327 -17.91 -15.08 17.45
N GLN A 328 -17.50 -14.52 16.32
CA GLN A 328 -18.40 -14.30 15.18
C GLN A 328 -18.91 -15.64 14.64
N GLU A 329 -18.00 -16.59 14.35
CA GLU A 329 -18.36 -17.94 13.90
C GLU A 329 -19.33 -18.63 14.89
N LEU A 330 -19.01 -18.61 16.18
CA LEU A 330 -19.85 -19.23 17.21
C LEU A 330 -21.22 -18.55 17.39
N SER A 331 -21.30 -17.23 17.17
CA SER A 331 -22.58 -16.51 17.18
C SER A 331 -23.45 -16.93 16.01
N MET A 332 -22.87 -17.19 14.84
CA MET A 332 -23.58 -17.75 13.69
C MET A 332 -24.03 -19.19 13.96
N VAL A 333 -23.17 -20.05 14.52
CA VAL A 333 -23.54 -21.41 14.95
C VAL A 333 -24.75 -21.38 15.89
N GLN A 334 -24.72 -20.50 16.90
CA GLN A 334 -25.80 -20.37 17.87
C GLN A 334 -27.09 -19.85 17.24
N ALA A 335 -27.02 -18.88 16.32
CA ALA A 335 -28.18 -18.37 15.60
C ALA A 335 -28.82 -19.44 14.69
N TYR A 336 -28.01 -20.25 14.00
CA TYR A 336 -28.52 -21.39 13.22
C TYR A 336 -29.10 -22.50 14.09
N ALA A 337 -28.60 -22.67 15.31
CA ALA A 337 -29.12 -23.63 16.28
C ALA A 337 -30.47 -23.20 16.89
N ASP A 338 -30.92 -21.95 16.71
CA ASP A 338 -32.16 -21.42 17.27
C ASP A 338 -33.40 -22.05 16.62
N THR A 339 -33.98 -23.02 17.33
CA THR A 339 -35.18 -23.75 16.88
C THR A 339 -36.41 -22.87 16.80
N SER A 340 -36.46 -21.75 17.52
CA SER A 340 -37.59 -20.82 17.47
C SER A 340 -37.63 -20.06 16.14
N LEU A 341 -36.45 -19.68 15.61
CA LEU A 341 -36.32 -18.99 14.34
C LEU A 341 -36.71 -19.91 13.17
N LEU A 342 -36.23 -21.16 13.18
CA LEU A 342 -36.62 -22.16 12.19
C LEU A 342 -38.12 -22.48 12.24
N SER A 343 -38.68 -22.61 13.46
CA SER A 343 -40.11 -22.87 13.63
C SER A 343 -40.97 -21.70 13.11
N LYS A 344 -40.50 -20.47 13.31
CA LYS A 344 -41.12 -19.27 12.73
C LYS A 344 -41.06 -19.29 11.21
N ALA A 345 -39.88 -19.55 10.64
CA ALA A 345 -39.68 -19.62 9.19
C ALA A 345 -40.60 -20.64 8.52
N ARG A 346 -40.73 -21.85 9.11
CA ARG A 346 -41.65 -22.89 8.63
C ARG A 346 -43.11 -22.46 8.71
N ARG A 347 -43.53 -21.85 9.82
CA ARG A 347 -44.91 -21.39 10.03
C ARG A 347 -45.30 -20.26 9.09
N GLU A 348 -44.37 -19.34 8.82
CA GLU A 348 -44.58 -18.16 7.98
C GLU A 348 -44.25 -18.40 6.50
N GLY A 349 -43.80 -19.61 6.14
CA GLY A 349 -43.50 -19.99 4.76
C GLY A 349 -42.30 -19.24 4.17
N TRP A 350 -41.29 -18.92 4.98
CA TRP A 350 -40.11 -18.20 4.53
C TRP A 350 -39.30 -19.01 3.51
N THR A 351 -38.73 -18.32 2.52
CA THR A 351 -37.67 -18.90 1.68
C THR A 351 -36.41 -19.14 2.51
N GLY A 352 -35.49 -19.97 2.02
CA GLY A 352 -34.21 -20.16 2.70
C GLY A 352 -33.41 -18.87 2.83
N GLU A 353 -33.47 -17.97 1.85
CA GLU A 353 -32.77 -16.67 1.91
C GLU A 353 -33.40 -15.72 2.94
N GLN A 354 -34.73 -15.73 3.09
CA GLN A 354 -35.39 -14.98 4.17
C GLN A 354 -34.98 -15.51 5.55
N TYR A 355 -34.85 -16.84 5.68
CA TYR A 355 -34.35 -17.47 6.89
C TYR A 355 -32.89 -17.14 7.17
N ASP A 356 -32.00 -17.29 6.19
CA ASP A 356 -30.57 -16.98 6.29
C ASP A 356 -30.34 -15.52 6.71
N ASN A 357 -31.00 -14.57 6.05
CA ASN A 357 -30.96 -13.16 6.44
C ASN A 357 -31.40 -12.93 7.90
N ALA A 358 -32.47 -13.59 8.35
CA ALA A 358 -32.93 -13.47 9.72
C ALA A 358 -31.97 -14.12 10.73
N VAL A 359 -31.34 -15.25 10.37
CA VAL A 359 -30.28 -15.88 11.17
C VAL A 359 -29.09 -14.96 11.27
N PHE A 360 -28.68 -14.34 10.16
CA PHE A 360 -27.58 -13.40 10.12
C PHE A 360 -27.82 -12.20 11.05
N GLU A 361 -28.98 -11.55 10.98
CA GLU A 361 -29.33 -10.47 11.91
C GLU A 361 -29.35 -10.93 13.38
N ASN A 362 -29.83 -12.14 13.66
CA ASN A 362 -29.79 -12.72 15.00
C ASN A 362 -28.34 -12.97 15.46
N GLY A 363 -27.49 -13.57 14.62
CA GLY A 363 -26.07 -13.81 14.89
C GLY A 363 -25.31 -12.52 15.17
N LYS A 364 -25.56 -11.45 14.39
CA LYS A 364 -25.01 -10.11 14.65
C LYS A 364 -25.44 -9.55 16.00
N ALA A 365 -26.73 -9.67 16.33
CA ALA A 365 -27.25 -9.21 17.60
C ALA A 365 -26.66 -9.99 18.79
N GLN A 366 -26.51 -11.32 18.65
CA GLN A 366 -25.85 -12.16 19.64
C GLN A 366 -24.40 -11.74 19.85
N TYR A 367 -23.65 -11.56 18.76
CA TYR A 367 -22.26 -11.11 18.79
C TYR A 367 -22.10 -9.73 19.46
N ALA A 368 -23.00 -8.79 19.17
CA ALA A 368 -22.99 -7.46 19.77
C ALA A 368 -23.48 -7.41 21.23
N SER A 369 -24.04 -8.51 21.75
CA SER A 369 -24.70 -8.56 23.06
C SER A 369 -23.74 -8.34 24.24
N GLY A 370 -24.28 -7.86 25.37
CA GLY A 370 -23.51 -7.66 26.61
C GLY A 370 -22.95 -8.95 27.22
N TRP A 371 -23.47 -10.11 26.81
CA TRP A 371 -23.01 -11.42 27.28
C TRP A 371 -21.55 -11.70 26.89
N TRP A 372 -21.17 -11.38 25.65
CA TRP A 372 -19.77 -11.45 25.21
C TRP A 372 -18.86 -10.46 25.94
N LYS A 373 -19.38 -9.26 26.26
CA LYS A 373 -18.65 -8.22 27.01
C LYS A 373 -18.32 -8.68 28.44
N ASN A 374 -19.24 -9.42 29.08
CA ASN A 374 -19.12 -9.88 30.46
C ASN A 374 -18.26 -11.15 30.64
N ARG A 375 -18.03 -11.94 29.58
CA ARG A 375 -17.15 -13.13 29.61
C ARG A 375 -15.67 -12.83 29.34
N SER A 376 -15.33 -11.63 28.86
CA SER A 376 -13.93 -11.25 28.59
C SER A 376 -13.31 -10.55 29.81
N SER A 377 -12.37 -11.20 30.50
CA SER A 377 -11.69 -10.65 31.68
C SER A 377 -10.71 -9.49 31.37
N ARG A 378 -10.41 -9.23 30.09
CA ARG A 378 -9.73 -8.02 29.61
C ARG A 378 -10.19 -7.74 28.20
N GLY A 379 -11.04 -6.73 28.04
CA GLY A 379 -11.32 -6.12 26.74
C GLY A 379 -11.31 -4.61 26.89
N LYS A 380 -10.11 -4.00 26.93
CA LYS A 380 -10.03 -2.61 26.46
C LYS A 380 -10.56 -2.64 25.04
N GLN A 381 -11.62 -1.88 24.80
CA GLN A 381 -12.26 -1.60 23.51
C GLN A 381 -11.26 -1.73 22.35
N GLY A 382 -11.13 -2.93 21.77
CA GLY A 382 -11.08 -3.01 20.33
C GLY A 382 -12.45 -2.53 19.89
N ASN A 383 -12.52 -1.56 18.97
CA ASN A 383 -13.80 -1.26 18.34
C ASN A 383 -14.41 -2.60 17.95
N PRO A 384 -15.62 -2.96 18.43
CA PRO A 384 -16.26 -4.18 18.00
C PRO A 384 -16.21 -4.13 16.49
N GLY A 385 -15.52 -5.10 15.87
CA GLY A 385 -15.59 -5.25 14.42
C GLY A 385 -17.07 -5.21 14.11
N LYS A 386 -17.51 -4.23 13.32
CA LYS A 386 -18.88 -4.23 12.84
C LYS A 386 -19.00 -5.61 12.17
N PRO A 387 -19.89 -6.52 12.63
CA PRO A 387 -20.16 -7.70 11.83
C PRO A 387 -20.48 -7.18 10.43
N SER A 388 -19.84 -7.74 9.40
CA SER A 388 -19.92 -7.15 8.06
C SER A 388 -21.38 -6.88 7.75
N ASP A 389 -21.71 -5.64 7.44
CA ASP A 389 -23.04 -5.33 6.96
C ASP A 389 -23.25 -6.27 5.76
N GLY A 390 -24.32 -7.08 5.78
CA GLY A 390 -24.73 -7.94 4.66
C GLY A 390 -25.20 -7.10 3.46
N ASP A 391 -24.53 -5.98 3.22
CA ASP A 391 -24.79 -5.05 2.15
C ASP A 391 -23.99 -5.53 0.94
N HIS A 392 -24.72 -5.79 -0.14
CA HIS A 392 -24.26 -6.17 -1.47
C HIS A 392 -23.32 -5.15 -2.16
N ASN A 393 -22.69 -4.25 -1.40
CA ASN A 393 -21.73 -3.27 -1.88
C ASN A 393 -20.30 -3.78 -1.69
N LYS A 394 -19.83 -4.56 -2.68
CA LYS A 394 -18.41 -4.81 -2.99
C LYS A 394 -17.52 -5.23 -1.80
N HIS A 395 -18.04 -6.03 -0.87
CA HIS A 395 -17.15 -6.87 -0.08
C HIS A 395 -16.58 -7.96 -0.99
N ILE A 396 -15.27 -8.14 -0.91
CA ILE A 396 -14.60 -9.25 -1.53
C ILE A 396 -15.00 -10.49 -0.71
N ASP A 397 -16.01 -11.20 -1.17
CA ASP A 397 -16.48 -12.42 -0.52
C ASP A 397 -15.80 -13.64 -1.13
N MET A 398 -15.18 -14.44 -0.25
CA MET A 398 -14.84 -15.81 -0.58
C MET A 398 -16.11 -16.63 -0.36
N ALA A 399 -16.62 -17.25 -1.40
CA ALA A 399 -17.91 -17.94 -1.35
C ALA A 399 -17.92 -19.14 -2.31
N LEU A 400 -18.79 -20.10 -2.03
CA LEU A 400 -19.09 -21.17 -2.97
C LEU A 400 -19.96 -20.68 -4.14
N ASN A 401 -19.50 -20.93 -5.37
CA ASN A 401 -20.37 -20.94 -6.54
C ASN A 401 -21.20 -22.24 -6.54
N ASN A 402 -22.50 -22.12 -6.26
CA ASN A 402 -23.39 -23.27 -6.12
C ASN A 402 -23.64 -24.04 -7.43
N GLU A 403 -23.46 -23.42 -8.60
CA GLU A 403 -23.64 -24.10 -9.89
C GLU A 403 -22.44 -24.98 -10.25
N ARG A 404 -21.23 -24.53 -9.89
CA ARG A 404 -19.97 -25.21 -10.21
C ARG A 404 -19.40 -26.00 -9.03
N CYS A 405 -19.96 -25.82 -7.83
CA CYS A 405 -19.39 -26.30 -6.56
C CYS A 405 -17.92 -25.86 -6.37
N GLU A 406 -17.56 -24.67 -6.84
CA GLU A 406 -16.20 -24.12 -6.82
C GLU A 406 -16.12 -22.87 -5.94
N ILE A 407 -15.02 -22.72 -5.19
CA ILE A 407 -14.82 -21.56 -4.30
C ILE A 407 -14.23 -20.39 -5.11
N VAL A 408 -14.94 -19.27 -5.14
CA VAL A 408 -14.51 -18.02 -5.78
C VAL A 408 -14.03 -17.00 -4.74
N GLY A 409 -13.29 -15.98 -5.16
CA GLY A 409 -12.86 -14.86 -4.30
C GLY A 409 -11.69 -15.17 -3.34
N GLN A 410 -11.00 -16.31 -3.50
CA GLN A 410 -9.92 -16.74 -2.61
C GLN A 410 -8.74 -15.75 -2.59
N GLU A 411 -8.23 -15.36 -3.76
CA GLU A 411 -7.06 -14.48 -3.88
C GLU A 411 -7.36 -13.09 -3.33
N GLU A 412 -8.52 -12.55 -3.69
CA GLU A 412 -8.95 -11.22 -3.27
C GLU A 412 -9.21 -11.20 -1.76
N LYS A 413 -9.85 -12.24 -1.18
CA LYS A 413 -10.06 -12.32 0.28
C LYS A 413 -8.73 -12.44 1.02
N GLN A 414 -7.81 -13.27 0.51
CA GLN A 414 -6.48 -13.40 1.08
C GLN A 414 -5.72 -12.07 0.99
N LYS A 415 -5.85 -11.32 -0.11
CA LYS A 415 -5.28 -9.98 -0.26
C LYS A 415 -5.87 -8.99 0.75
N ALA A 416 -7.19 -8.95 0.91
CA ALA A 416 -7.88 -8.06 1.84
C ALA A 416 -7.46 -8.34 3.30
N LEU A 417 -7.48 -9.61 3.73
CA LEU A 417 -7.05 -9.99 5.08
C LEU A 417 -5.58 -9.65 5.34
N ARG A 418 -4.70 -9.81 4.34
CA ARG A 418 -3.29 -9.37 4.44
C ARG A 418 -3.17 -7.85 4.56
N GLN A 419 -3.94 -7.08 3.81
CA GLN A 419 -3.96 -5.62 3.88
C GLN A 419 -4.44 -5.10 5.25
N ASP A 420 -5.36 -5.81 5.90
CA ASP A 420 -5.86 -5.50 7.26
C ASP A 420 -5.02 -6.10 8.39
N CYS A 421 -4.01 -6.89 8.02
CA CYS A 421 -3.09 -7.56 8.92
C CYS A 421 -3.76 -8.59 9.82
N MET A 422 -4.73 -9.30 9.26
CA MET A 422 -5.39 -10.40 9.93
C MET A 422 -4.50 -11.64 9.92
N PRO A 423 -4.46 -12.42 11.02
CA PRO A 423 -3.75 -13.69 11.05
C PRO A 423 -4.21 -14.65 9.94
N GLN A 424 -3.27 -15.35 9.31
CA GLN A 424 -3.56 -16.28 8.20
C GLN A 424 -4.57 -17.37 8.58
N ILE A 425 -4.62 -17.76 9.87
CA ILE A 425 -5.61 -18.72 10.37
C ILE A 425 -7.06 -18.25 10.18
N ILE A 426 -7.32 -16.94 10.14
CA ILE A 426 -8.65 -16.39 9.83
C ILE A 426 -9.03 -16.71 8.37
N TYR A 427 -8.10 -16.51 7.43
CA TYR A 427 -8.31 -16.92 6.04
C TYR A 427 -8.54 -18.43 5.94
N GLU A 428 -7.73 -19.24 6.62
CA GLU A 428 -7.88 -20.70 6.59
C GLU A 428 -9.20 -21.17 7.19
N SER A 429 -9.72 -20.49 8.22
CA SER A 429 -11.04 -20.77 8.80
C SER A 429 -12.15 -20.57 7.77
N ILE A 430 -12.16 -19.42 7.11
CA ILE A 430 -13.15 -19.09 6.07
C ILE A 430 -13.02 -20.07 4.90
N LEU A 431 -11.79 -20.38 4.49
CA LEU A 431 -11.57 -21.35 3.41
C LEU A 431 -12.08 -22.75 3.77
N GLU A 432 -11.91 -23.21 5.01
CA GLU A 432 -12.45 -24.51 5.45
C GLU A 432 -13.97 -24.52 5.59
N HIS A 433 -14.58 -23.38 5.93
CA HIS A 433 -16.03 -23.17 5.84
C HIS A 433 -16.50 -23.38 4.38
N GLU A 434 -15.93 -22.65 3.41
CA GLU A 434 -16.32 -22.76 2.00
C GLU A 434 -16.02 -24.14 1.39
N LYS A 435 -14.91 -24.79 1.79
CA LYS A 435 -14.62 -26.18 1.39
C LYS A 435 -15.66 -27.15 1.91
N THR A 436 -16.30 -26.86 3.05
CA THR A 436 -17.36 -27.70 3.59
C THR A 436 -18.59 -27.60 2.70
N HIS A 437 -18.97 -26.40 2.25
CA HIS A 437 -20.01 -26.24 1.24
C HIS A 437 -19.67 -26.93 -0.08
N ALA A 438 -18.44 -26.80 -0.58
CA ALA A 438 -18.02 -27.49 -1.80
C ALA A 438 -18.21 -29.02 -1.69
N LYS A 439 -17.84 -29.62 -0.55
CA LYS A 439 -18.07 -31.05 -0.28
C LYS A 439 -19.56 -31.39 -0.22
N GLN A 440 -20.38 -30.56 0.42
CA GLN A 440 -21.83 -30.76 0.52
C GLN A 440 -22.51 -30.70 -0.86
N CYS A 441 -22.05 -29.80 -1.72
CA CYS A 441 -22.51 -29.59 -3.10
C CYS A 441 -22.13 -30.77 -4.02
N MET A 442 -20.92 -31.32 -3.89
CA MET A 442 -20.43 -32.42 -4.73
C MET A 442 -20.86 -33.83 -4.26
N SER A 443 -21.23 -33.98 -3.00
CA SER A 443 -21.54 -35.29 -2.42
C SER A 443 -22.91 -35.80 -2.88
N LYS A 444 -22.96 -37.06 -3.35
CA LYS A 444 -24.20 -37.71 -3.78
C LYS A 444 -25.27 -37.77 -2.70
N ASP A 445 -24.86 -37.85 -1.44
CA ASP A 445 -25.77 -38.03 -0.31
C ASP A 445 -26.36 -36.70 0.20
N THR A 446 -25.74 -35.56 -0.14
CA THR A 446 -26.15 -34.25 0.38
C THR A 446 -26.49 -33.24 -0.70
N ALA A 447 -26.07 -33.43 -1.95
CA ALA A 447 -26.20 -32.46 -3.04
C ALA A 447 -27.65 -32.01 -3.28
N ALA A 448 -28.61 -32.94 -3.27
CA ALA A 448 -30.01 -32.62 -3.51
C ALA A 448 -30.62 -31.76 -2.38
N GLU A 449 -30.31 -32.08 -1.12
CA GLU A 449 -30.77 -31.31 0.02
C GLU A 449 -30.07 -29.94 0.07
N PHE A 450 -28.77 -29.89 -0.22
CA PHE A 450 -27.98 -28.66 -0.28
C PHE A 450 -28.53 -27.71 -1.35
N ALA A 451 -28.78 -28.23 -2.55
CA ALA A 451 -29.38 -27.47 -3.65
C ALA A 451 -30.81 -26.98 -3.38
N SER A 452 -31.53 -27.62 -2.44
CA SER A 452 -32.91 -27.23 -2.12
C SER A 452 -33.03 -25.83 -1.50
N ARG A 453 -31.95 -25.33 -0.85
CA ARG A 453 -31.90 -24.01 -0.21
C ARG A 453 -33.14 -23.69 0.63
N THR A 454 -33.70 -24.69 1.29
CA THR A 454 -34.81 -24.51 2.25
C THR A 454 -34.27 -24.02 3.59
N PRO A 455 -35.09 -23.42 4.48
CA PRO A 455 -34.66 -23.05 5.83
C PRO A 455 -33.99 -24.20 6.60
N ASP A 456 -34.49 -25.42 6.40
CA ASP A 456 -33.93 -26.65 6.99
C ASP A 456 -32.56 -27.02 6.42
N SER A 457 -32.40 -26.90 5.10
CA SER A 457 -31.12 -27.11 4.42
C SER A 457 -30.07 -26.09 4.88
N PHE A 458 -30.41 -24.78 4.88
CA PHE A 458 -29.53 -23.73 5.38
C PHE A 458 -29.12 -23.99 6.82
N ARG A 459 -30.07 -24.26 7.72
CA ARG A 459 -29.77 -24.62 9.11
C ARG A 459 -28.74 -25.73 9.20
N LYS A 460 -28.94 -26.83 8.49
CA LYS A 460 -28.06 -28.00 8.58
C LYS A 460 -26.66 -27.70 8.05
N PHE A 461 -26.57 -27.13 6.85
CA PHE A 461 -25.32 -27.04 6.12
C PHE A 461 -24.46 -25.84 6.54
N GLU A 462 -25.07 -24.68 6.80
CA GLU A 462 -24.38 -23.50 7.32
C GLU A 462 -23.87 -23.75 8.73
N GLN A 463 -24.71 -24.29 9.63
CA GLN A 463 -24.27 -24.62 10.99
C GLN A 463 -23.06 -25.56 10.97
N ALA A 464 -23.07 -26.58 10.09
CA ALA A 464 -21.94 -27.48 9.93
C ALA A 464 -20.67 -26.77 9.40
N ALA A 465 -20.80 -25.89 8.41
CA ALA A 465 -19.68 -25.13 7.84
C ALA A 465 -19.07 -24.16 8.87
N TYR A 466 -19.90 -23.38 9.57
CA TYR A 466 -19.47 -22.50 10.68
C TYR A 466 -18.80 -23.29 11.80
N CYS A 467 -19.29 -24.49 12.14
CA CYS A 467 -18.62 -25.36 13.12
C CYS A 467 -17.23 -25.79 12.64
N VAL A 468 -17.04 -26.11 11.36
CA VAL A 468 -15.71 -26.47 10.82
C VAL A 468 -14.74 -25.28 10.88
N GLY A 469 -15.19 -24.08 10.50
CA GLY A 469 -14.41 -22.84 10.63
C GLY A 469 -14.03 -22.56 12.09
N ALA A 470 -15.01 -22.56 12.99
CA ALA A 470 -14.80 -22.37 14.43
C ALA A 470 -13.80 -23.38 15.01
N LYS A 471 -13.87 -24.66 14.61
CA LYS A 471 -12.92 -25.70 15.05
C LYS A 471 -11.48 -25.38 14.66
N LYS A 472 -11.27 -24.84 13.46
CA LYS A 472 -9.94 -24.44 12.95
C LYS A 472 -9.35 -23.31 13.80
N LEU A 473 -10.13 -22.26 14.06
CA LEU A 473 -9.71 -21.14 14.91
C LEU A 473 -9.48 -21.57 16.35
N MET A 474 -10.37 -22.39 16.91
CA MET A 474 -10.27 -22.87 18.28
C MET A 474 -9.01 -23.71 18.50
N LYS A 475 -8.72 -24.68 17.62
CA LYS A 475 -7.49 -25.50 17.70
C LYS A 475 -6.23 -24.64 17.69
N TRP A 476 -6.21 -23.60 16.85
CA TRP A 476 -5.10 -22.65 16.83
C TRP A 476 -5.02 -21.84 18.13
N ALA A 477 -6.16 -21.31 18.61
CA ALA A 477 -6.22 -20.50 19.81
C ALA A 477 -5.79 -21.27 21.06
N GLU A 478 -6.09 -22.57 21.16
CA GLU A 478 -5.64 -23.44 22.25
C GLU A 478 -4.12 -23.62 22.32
N GLY A 479 -3.44 -23.57 21.17
CA GLY A 479 -1.99 -23.70 21.08
C GLY A 479 -1.23 -22.40 21.38
N VAL A 480 -1.88 -21.24 21.19
CA VAL A 480 -1.24 -19.92 21.14
C VAL A 480 -1.75 -18.96 22.22
N CYS A 481 -3.05 -18.94 22.47
CA CYS A 481 -3.70 -17.97 23.35
C CYS A 481 -3.81 -18.46 24.79
N LYS A 482 -4.14 -17.54 25.71
CA LYS A 482 -4.32 -17.90 27.12
C LYS A 482 -5.55 -18.80 27.26
N GLY A 483 -5.37 -19.93 27.96
CA GLY A 483 -6.46 -20.89 28.19
C GLY A 483 -7.70 -20.28 28.84
N SER A 484 -7.55 -19.25 29.68
CA SER A 484 -8.67 -18.52 30.30
C SER A 484 -9.59 -17.85 29.29
N ASP A 485 -9.05 -17.38 28.17
CA ASP A 485 -9.80 -16.66 27.13
C ASP A 485 -10.46 -17.63 26.14
N VAL A 486 -9.85 -18.81 25.94
CA VAL A 486 -10.33 -19.85 25.01
C VAL A 486 -11.41 -20.73 25.63
N LYS A 487 -11.31 -21.06 26.92
CA LYS A 487 -12.23 -21.96 27.63
C LYS A 487 -13.72 -21.65 27.40
N PRO A 488 -14.22 -20.41 27.58
CA PRO A 488 -15.64 -20.13 27.38
C PRO A 488 -16.10 -20.27 25.92
N LEU A 489 -15.19 -20.13 24.94
CA LEU A 489 -15.49 -20.34 23.52
C LEU A 489 -15.54 -21.82 23.19
N ARG A 490 -14.69 -22.64 23.82
CA ARG A 490 -14.74 -24.10 23.71
C ARG A 490 -16.05 -24.66 24.25
N GLU A 491 -16.49 -24.22 25.42
CA GLU A 491 -17.76 -24.67 26.00
C GLU A 491 -18.95 -24.37 25.07
N MET A 492 -18.96 -23.20 24.42
CA MET A 492 -19.95 -22.85 23.40
C MET A 492 -19.87 -23.74 22.17
N TYR A 493 -18.66 -23.97 21.65
CA TYR A 493 -18.44 -24.87 20.53
C TYR A 493 -18.99 -26.27 20.84
N GLU A 494 -18.64 -26.84 22.00
CA GLU A 494 -19.08 -28.17 22.41
C GLU A 494 -20.59 -28.26 22.64
N GLN A 495 -21.24 -27.15 22.98
CA GLN A 495 -22.69 -27.08 23.18
C GLN A 495 -23.46 -27.10 21.84
N PHE A 496 -22.99 -26.38 20.82
CA PHE A 496 -23.77 -26.16 19.59
C PHE A 496 -23.21 -26.86 18.35
N CYS A 497 -21.96 -27.32 18.37
CA CYS A 497 -21.36 -28.11 17.31
C CYS A 497 -21.40 -29.60 17.66
N PRO A 498 -22.16 -30.42 16.92
CA PRO A 498 -22.19 -31.87 17.14
C PRO A 498 -20.80 -32.48 16.88
N LYS A 499 -20.52 -33.60 17.58
CA LYS A 499 -19.23 -34.31 17.52
C LYS A 499 -18.97 -34.99 16.20
#